data_AF-X0XUD7-F1
#
_entry.id   AF-X0XUD7-F1
#
_cell.length_a   1.000
_cell.length_b   1.000
_cell.length_c   1.000
_cell.angle_alpha   90.00
_cell.angle_beta   90.00
_cell.angle_gamma   90.00
#
_symmetry.space_group_name_H-M   'P 1'
#
loop_
_entity.id
_entity.type
_entity.pdbx_description
1 polymer ?
#
loop_
_entity_poly.entity_id
_entity_poly.type
_entity_poly.pdbx_seq_one_letter_code
_entity_poly.pdbx_strand_id
1 'polypeptide(L)'
;MGEPARRQAVSNPDGTVTAIKRKMGLSYKAKIKVGDEWKEFTPEEISAMILKKIKNDASAYLGQEVKKAVITVPAYFNDAQRTATKNAGEIAGLEVVRMINEPTAASLAYGLDRDTRGKLLKICVLDLGGGTFDITIMEYGEGVVEVMSTAGDTQLGGTDMDNAIIDWVVGNFQKKEGIDLKGDSKAMIRVKDAGEKAKIELSTTLSTQINLPYITQKDGNPVHIEVELTRAKLEQLIEPTLRRLDPLMK
;
A
#
# COMPACT_ATOMS: atom_id res chain seq x y z
N MET A 1 8.62 0.51 13.34
CA MET A 1 8.23 0.09 11.96
C MET A 1 7.15 -0.98 12.04
N GLY A 2 6.25 -1.05 11.05
CA GLY A 2 5.19 -2.05 10.99
C GLY A 2 4.08 -1.80 12.01
N GLU A 3 3.48 -2.87 12.53
CA GLU A 3 2.31 -2.83 13.40
C GLU A 3 2.45 -1.92 14.64
N PRO A 4 3.58 -1.90 15.38
CA PRO A 4 3.77 -0.93 16.46
C PRO A 4 3.69 0.53 16.02
N ALA A 5 4.18 0.85 14.81
CA ALA A 5 4.08 2.20 14.26
C ALA A 5 2.64 2.52 13.85
N ARG A 6 1.90 1.55 13.29
CA ARG A 6 0.48 1.70 12.95
C ARG A 6 -0.37 2.00 14.19
N ARG A 7 -0.17 1.27 15.29
CA ARG A 7 -0.94 1.45 16.54
C ARG A 7 -0.80 2.84 17.17
N GLN A 8 0.38 3.45 17.07
CA GLN A 8 0.63 4.78 17.61
C GLN A 8 0.30 5.93 16.64
N ALA A 9 -0.17 5.63 15.42
CA ALA A 9 -0.39 6.64 14.39
C ALA A 9 -1.35 7.75 14.85
N VAL A 10 -2.42 7.38 15.56
CA VAL A 10 -3.41 8.34 16.12
C VAL A 10 -2.78 9.26 17.16
N SER A 11 -1.88 8.74 18.01
CA SER A 11 -1.20 9.54 19.04
C SER A 11 -0.01 10.33 18.50
N ASN A 12 0.53 9.92 17.36
CA ASN A 12 1.72 10.52 16.73
C ASN A 12 1.52 10.71 15.21
N PRO A 13 0.55 11.54 14.78
CA PRO A 13 0.25 11.76 13.37
C PRO A 13 1.45 12.33 12.61
N ASP A 14 2.10 13.35 13.17
CA ASP A 14 3.24 14.05 12.55
C ASP A 14 4.52 13.20 12.55
N GLY A 15 4.59 12.17 13.38
CA GLY A 15 5.70 11.23 13.44
C GLY A 15 5.48 9.94 12.64
N THR A 16 4.36 9.83 11.90
CA THR A 16 3.97 8.60 11.20
C THR A 16 3.90 8.81 9.69
N VAL A 17 4.65 8.00 8.93
CA VAL A 17 4.62 8.02 7.47
C VAL A 17 3.95 6.76 6.93
N THR A 18 3.10 6.93 5.90
CA THR A 18 2.43 5.84 5.19
C THR A 18 2.57 6.02 3.68
N ALA A 19 2.32 4.97 2.91
CA ALA A 19 2.30 4.98 1.44
C ALA A 19 3.56 5.57 0.75
N ILE A 20 4.74 5.49 1.40
CA ILE A 20 5.97 6.12 0.91
C ILE A 20 6.44 5.57 -0.45
N LYS A 21 6.07 4.32 -0.79
CA LYS A 21 6.38 3.71 -2.10
C LYS A 21 5.89 4.56 -3.27
N ARG A 22 4.75 5.25 -3.13
CA ARG A 22 4.21 6.20 -4.14
C ARG A 22 5.07 7.45 -4.36
N LYS A 23 6.07 7.67 -3.51
CA LYS A 23 6.98 8.82 -3.57
C LYS A 23 8.39 8.46 -4.03
N MET A 24 8.69 7.17 -4.23
CA MET A 24 10.00 6.72 -4.70
C MET A 24 10.36 7.37 -6.04
N GLY A 25 11.62 7.77 -6.21
CA GLY A 25 12.11 8.42 -7.43
C GLY A 25 11.63 9.86 -7.65
N LEU A 26 10.89 10.45 -6.70
CA LEU A 26 10.48 11.86 -6.73
C LEU A 26 11.39 12.68 -5.80
N SER A 27 11.52 13.98 -6.06
CA SER A 27 12.21 14.94 -5.17
C SER A 27 11.44 15.26 -3.87
N TYR A 28 10.63 14.32 -3.40
CA TYR A 28 9.80 14.46 -2.20
C TYR A 28 10.67 14.34 -0.93
N LYS A 29 10.32 15.12 0.10
CA LYS A 29 10.89 15.01 1.46
C LYS A 29 9.74 14.88 2.44
N ALA A 30 9.72 13.80 3.20
CA ALA A 30 8.78 13.65 4.31
C ALA A 30 9.27 14.47 5.49
N LYS A 31 8.47 15.43 5.95
CA LYS A 31 8.70 16.15 7.20
C LYS A 31 8.08 15.35 8.34
N ILE A 32 8.91 14.83 9.22
CA ILE A 32 8.50 13.95 10.32
C ILE A 32 8.92 14.58 11.64
N LYS A 33 8.01 14.59 12.61
CA LYS A 33 8.32 15.02 13.98
C LYS A 33 8.98 13.87 14.74
N VAL A 34 10.22 14.05 15.18
CA VAL A 34 11.01 13.09 15.96
C VAL A 34 11.34 13.70 17.31
N GLY A 35 10.59 13.32 18.34
CA GLY A 35 10.60 14.04 19.62
C GLY A 35 10.03 15.45 19.43
N ASP A 36 10.81 16.47 19.79
CA ASP A 36 10.43 17.88 19.63
C ASP A 36 10.99 18.51 18.34
N GLU A 37 11.77 17.77 17.54
CA GLU A 37 12.41 18.28 16.32
C GLU A 37 11.68 17.82 15.06
N TRP A 38 11.64 18.70 14.06
CA TRP A 38 11.22 18.34 12.70
C TRP A 38 12.43 17.90 11.87
N LYS A 39 12.34 16.72 11.27
CA LYS A 39 13.39 16.16 10.40
C LYS A 39 12.82 15.86 9.03
N GLU A 40 13.66 16.03 8.02
CA GLU A 40 13.35 15.67 6.64
C GLU A 40 13.99 14.34 6.28
N PHE A 41 13.20 13.46 5.67
CA PHE A 41 13.67 12.17 5.17
C PHE A 41 13.27 12.01 3.71
N THR A 42 14.13 11.37 2.91
CA THR A 42 13.77 10.94 1.56
C THR A 42 12.92 9.68 1.58
N PRO A 43 12.19 9.38 0.48
CA PRO A 43 11.51 8.10 0.29
C PRO A 43 12.43 6.89 0.49
N GLU A 44 13.68 6.98 0.04
CA GLU A 44 14.69 5.94 0.15
C GLU A 44 15.08 5.70 1.62
N GLU A 45 15.32 6.76 2.41
CA GLU A 45 15.65 6.63 3.83
C GLU A 45 14.53 5.97 4.63
N ILE A 46 13.28 6.36 4.38
CA ILE A 46 12.11 5.77 5.05
C ILE A 46 11.93 4.31 4.63
N SER A 47 12.07 4.03 3.33
CA SER A 47 11.99 2.66 2.81
C SER A 47 13.13 1.79 3.35
N ALA A 48 14.33 2.34 3.54
CA ALA A 48 15.46 1.67 4.15
C ALA A 48 15.18 1.28 5.61
N MET A 49 14.45 2.10 6.37
CA MET A 49 14.01 1.72 7.72
C MET A 49 13.09 0.50 7.70
N ILE A 50 12.22 0.36 6.69
CA ILE A 50 11.37 -0.82 6.49
C ILE A 50 12.24 -2.03 6.14
N LEU A 51 13.14 -1.89 5.16
CA LEU A 51 14.03 -2.95 4.71
C LEU A 51 14.97 -3.43 5.83
N LYS A 52 15.46 -2.51 6.68
CA LYS A 52 16.29 -2.85 7.85
C LYS A 52 15.53 -3.70 8.86
N LYS A 53 14.24 -3.43 9.08
CA LYS A 53 13.39 -4.29 9.91
C LYS A 53 13.29 -5.69 9.31
N ILE A 54 13.02 -5.81 8.01
CA ILE A 54 12.92 -7.08 7.30
C ILE A 54 14.26 -7.85 7.36
N LYS A 55 15.39 -7.18 7.12
CA LYS A 55 16.75 -7.74 7.27
C LYS A 55 16.96 -8.31 8.66
N ASN A 56 16.59 -7.56 9.71
CA ASN A 56 16.78 -7.97 11.10
C ASN A 56 15.89 -9.18 11.43
N ASP A 57 14.62 -9.17 11.02
CA ASP A 57 13.70 -10.29 11.25
C ASP A 57 14.22 -11.58 10.58
N ALA A 58 14.66 -11.48 9.32
CA ALA A 58 15.22 -12.60 8.57
C ALA A 58 16.53 -13.11 9.19
N SER A 59 17.40 -12.19 9.65
CA SER A 59 18.66 -12.55 10.31
C SER A 59 18.42 -13.27 11.63
N ALA A 60 17.44 -12.81 12.42
CA ALA A 60 17.06 -13.46 13.67
C ALA A 60 16.51 -14.86 13.43
N TYR A 61 15.66 -15.05 12.41
CA TYR A 61 15.13 -16.36 12.03
C TYR A 61 16.24 -17.34 11.58
N LEU A 62 17.21 -16.86 10.79
CA LEU A 62 18.30 -17.68 10.26
C LEU A 62 19.46 -17.89 11.25
N GLY A 63 19.53 -17.12 12.33
CA GLY A 63 20.64 -17.15 13.28
C GLY A 63 21.96 -16.58 12.73
N GLN A 64 21.93 -15.87 11.61
CA GLN A 64 23.11 -15.26 10.98
C GLN A 64 22.76 -13.94 10.28
N GLU A 65 23.76 -13.09 10.06
CA GLU A 65 23.54 -11.82 9.38
C GLU A 65 23.18 -12.00 7.90
N VAL A 66 22.03 -11.45 7.50
CA VAL A 66 21.64 -11.34 6.08
C VAL A 66 22.29 -10.12 5.45
N LYS A 67 23.14 -10.34 4.44
CA LYS A 67 23.89 -9.27 3.74
C LYS A 67 23.40 -8.96 2.34
N LYS A 68 22.71 -9.90 1.70
CA LYS A 68 22.31 -9.81 0.28
C LYS A 68 20.80 -9.97 0.15
N ALA A 69 20.20 -9.26 -0.80
CA ALA A 69 18.77 -9.35 -1.06
C ALA A 69 18.42 -9.19 -2.54
N VAL A 70 17.37 -9.90 -2.96
CA VAL A 70 16.60 -9.58 -4.16
C VAL A 70 15.44 -8.71 -3.71
N ILE A 71 15.22 -7.57 -4.39
CA ILE A 71 14.14 -6.64 -4.05
C ILE A 71 13.17 -6.54 -5.24
N THR A 72 11.88 -6.64 -4.96
CA THR A 72 10.83 -6.53 -5.97
C THR A 72 10.49 -5.06 -6.27
N VAL A 73 10.10 -4.77 -7.50
CA VAL A 73 9.52 -3.48 -7.92
C VAL A 73 8.36 -3.70 -8.89
N PRO A 74 7.40 -2.75 -8.97
CA PRO A 74 6.39 -2.74 -10.02
C PRO A 74 7.02 -2.88 -11.41
N ALA A 75 6.37 -3.59 -12.32
CA ALA A 75 6.90 -3.76 -13.68
C ALA A 75 7.04 -2.40 -14.38
N TYR A 76 6.07 -1.52 -14.14
CA TYR A 76 6.00 -0.18 -14.75
C TYR A 76 6.86 0.89 -14.07
N PHE A 77 7.72 0.53 -13.11
CA PHE A 77 8.66 1.49 -12.50
C PHE A 77 9.73 1.95 -13.51
N ASN A 78 9.93 3.26 -13.56
CA ASN A 78 10.98 3.88 -14.36
C ASN A 78 12.38 3.77 -13.70
N ASP A 79 13.41 4.20 -14.42
CA ASP A 79 14.81 4.10 -13.95
C ASP A 79 15.07 4.85 -12.64
N ALA A 80 14.44 6.02 -12.44
CA ALA A 80 14.59 6.80 -11.22
C ALA A 80 13.99 6.06 -10.00
N GLN A 81 12.80 5.46 -10.16
CA GLN A 81 12.16 4.68 -9.11
C GLN A 81 12.93 3.39 -8.78
N ARG A 82 13.46 2.71 -9.81
CA ARG A 82 14.32 1.51 -9.63
C ARG A 82 15.61 1.85 -8.89
N THR A 83 16.26 2.94 -9.29
CA THR A 83 17.48 3.44 -8.65
C THR A 83 17.22 3.83 -7.19
N ALA A 84 16.14 4.58 -6.93
CA ALA A 84 15.74 4.93 -5.57
C ALA A 84 15.50 3.69 -4.69
N THR A 85 14.86 2.66 -5.24
CA THR A 85 14.60 1.41 -4.50
C THR A 85 15.88 0.64 -4.22
N LYS A 86 16.81 0.59 -5.17
CA LYS A 86 18.14 0.00 -4.97
C LYS A 86 18.90 0.75 -3.85
N ASN A 87 18.91 2.08 -3.90
CA ASN A 87 19.55 2.92 -2.88
C ASN A 87 18.94 2.68 -1.49
N ALA A 88 17.63 2.51 -1.39
CA ALA A 88 16.98 2.15 -0.12
C ALA A 88 17.51 0.81 0.45
N GLY A 89 17.76 -0.17 -0.41
CA GLY A 89 18.42 -1.43 -0.03
C GLY A 89 19.84 -1.22 0.47
N GLU A 90 20.64 -0.41 -0.22
CA GLU A 90 22.01 -0.08 0.16
C GLU A 90 22.07 0.66 1.51
N ILE A 91 21.20 1.67 1.72
CA ILE A 91 21.07 2.40 2.99
C ILE A 91 20.66 1.45 4.14
N ALA A 92 19.87 0.41 3.85
CA ALA A 92 19.49 -0.61 4.82
C ALA A 92 20.64 -1.60 5.15
N GLY A 93 21.79 -1.50 4.46
CA GLY A 93 22.92 -2.39 4.60
C GLY A 93 22.70 -3.75 3.94
N LEU A 94 21.99 -3.75 2.80
CA LEU A 94 21.81 -4.91 1.93
C LEU A 94 22.53 -4.67 0.59
N GLU A 95 23.34 -5.63 0.17
CA GLU A 95 23.78 -5.74 -1.23
C GLU A 95 22.59 -6.19 -2.08
N VAL A 96 22.09 -5.30 -2.94
CA VAL A 96 20.97 -5.58 -3.84
C VAL A 96 21.49 -6.37 -5.04
N VAL A 97 21.44 -7.70 -4.95
CA VAL A 97 21.99 -8.60 -5.98
C VAL A 97 21.17 -8.57 -7.26
N ARG A 98 19.87 -8.35 -7.13
CA ARG A 98 18.95 -8.25 -8.27
C ARG A 98 17.72 -7.44 -7.89
N MET A 99 17.29 -6.60 -8.82
CA MET A 99 15.93 -6.07 -8.83
C MET A 99 15.09 -6.98 -9.71
N ILE A 100 13.95 -7.45 -9.20
CA ILE A 100 13.02 -8.29 -9.97
C ILE A 100 11.67 -7.58 -10.07
N ASN A 101 10.98 -7.75 -11.20
CA ASN A 101 9.62 -7.23 -11.33
C ASN A 101 8.67 -8.09 -10.48
N GLU A 102 7.74 -7.44 -9.79
CA GLU A 102 6.67 -8.08 -9.00
C GLU A 102 5.94 -9.19 -9.79
N PRO A 103 5.44 -8.96 -11.03
CA PRO A 103 4.76 -10.01 -11.79
C PRO A 103 5.67 -11.16 -12.23
N THR A 104 6.96 -10.89 -12.46
CA THR A 104 7.94 -11.95 -12.76
C THR A 104 8.19 -12.82 -11.53
N ALA A 105 8.34 -12.21 -10.35
CA ALA A 105 8.49 -12.95 -9.10
C ALA A 105 7.25 -13.81 -8.80
N ALA A 106 6.05 -13.28 -9.04
CA ALA A 106 4.80 -14.02 -8.91
C ALA A 106 4.71 -15.21 -9.89
N SER A 107 5.10 -15.02 -11.16
CA SER A 107 5.13 -16.10 -12.15
C SER A 107 6.14 -17.19 -11.82
N LEU A 108 7.33 -16.83 -11.34
CA LEU A 108 8.32 -17.80 -10.88
C LEU A 108 7.78 -18.63 -9.72
N ALA A 109 7.13 -18.00 -8.74
CA ALA A 109 6.52 -18.70 -7.61
C ALA A 109 5.38 -19.63 -8.06
N TYR A 110 4.52 -19.18 -8.98
CA TYR A 110 3.42 -19.98 -9.53
C TYR A 110 3.92 -21.17 -10.37
N GLY A 111 5.02 -20.98 -11.09
CA GLY A 111 5.61 -21.96 -11.99
C GLY A 111 6.49 -23.02 -11.32
N LEU A 112 7.03 -22.75 -10.13
CA LEU A 112 8.07 -23.56 -9.48
C LEU A 112 7.73 -25.06 -9.38
N ASP A 113 6.48 -25.39 -9.05
CA ASP A 113 6.04 -26.77 -8.82
C ASP A 113 5.29 -27.37 -10.04
N ARG A 114 5.31 -26.69 -11.20
CA ARG A 114 4.55 -27.12 -12.38
C ARG A 114 5.42 -27.84 -13.40
N ASP A 115 4.92 -28.96 -13.92
CA ASP A 115 5.57 -29.66 -15.03
C ASP A 115 5.43 -28.86 -16.32
N THR A 116 6.54 -28.29 -16.77
CA THR A 116 6.64 -27.48 -17.99
C THR A 116 7.44 -28.18 -19.11
N ARG A 117 7.76 -29.47 -18.97
CA ARG A 117 8.52 -30.19 -19.99
C ARG A 117 7.78 -30.19 -21.33
N GLY A 118 8.38 -29.56 -22.33
CA GLY A 118 7.82 -29.43 -23.67
C GLY A 118 6.56 -28.55 -23.75
N LYS A 119 6.28 -27.70 -22.76
CA LYS A 119 5.09 -26.83 -22.72
C LYS A 119 5.41 -25.46 -22.13
N LEU A 120 4.88 -24.42 -22.76
CA LEU A 120 4.87 -23.06 -22.21
C LEU A 120 3.53 -22.81 -21.51
N LEU A 121 3.60 -22.37 -20.25
CA LEU A 121 2.43 -21.87 -19.50
C LEU A 121 2.23 -20.41 -19.83
N LYS A 122 1.07 -20.08 -20.41
CA LYS A 122 0.64 -18.69 -20.56
C LYS A 122 0.02 -18.21 -19.25
N ILE A 123 0.59 -17.17 -18.67
CA ILE A 123 0.23 -16.63 -17.35
C ILE A 123 -0.18 -15.16 -17.54
N CYS A 124 -1.30 -14.77 -16.94
CA CYS A 124 -1.65 -13.37 -16.72
C CYS A 124 -1.52 -13.10 -15.22
N VAL A 125 -0.62 -12.20 -14.84
CA VAL A 125 -0.53 -11.70 -13.46
C VAL A 125 -1.23 -10.36 -13.42
N LEU A 126 -2.26 -10.28 -12.58
CA LEU A 126 -2.96 -9.06 -12.22
C LEU A 126 -2.61 -8.74 -10.76
N ASP A 127 -1.79 -7.72 -10.56
CA ASP A 127 -1.34 -7.25 -9.24
C ASP A 127 -1.99 -5.90 -8.93
N LEU A 128 -3.02 -5.90 -8.07
CA LEU A 128 -3.67 -4.70 -7.57
C LEU A 128 -3.33 -4.51 -6.10
N GLY A 129 -2.22 -3.82 -5.84
CA GLY A 129 -1.70 -3.57 -4.51
C GLY A 129 -2.39 -2.40 -3.78
N GLY A 130 -1.84 -2.06 -2.62
CA GLY A 130 -2.31 -0.89 -1.86
C GLY A 130 -2.03 0.45 -2.54
N GLY A 131 -1.06 0.50 -3.46
CA GLY A 131 -0.58 1.76 -4.06
C GLY A 131 -0.43 1.76 -5.57
N THR A 132 -0.23 0.60 -6.19
CA THR A 132 0.09 0.43 -7.61
C THR A 132 -0.75 -0.69 -8.20
N PHE A 133 -0.97 -0.62 -9.50
CA PHE A 133 -1.59 -1.67 -10.30
C PHE A 133 -0.65 -2.06 -11.44
N ASP A 134 -0.43 -3.34 -11.64
CA ASP A 134 0.29 -3.90 -12.78
C ASP A 134 -0.48 -5.10 -13.35
N ILE A 135 -0.51 -5.20 -14.67
CA ILE A 135 -0.97 -6.39 -15.40
C ILE A 135 0.11 -6.82 -16.39
N THR A 136 0.45 -8.10 -16.36
CA THR A 136 1.53 -8.63 -17.19
C THR A 136 1.14 -9.99 -17.77
N ILE A 137 1.28 -10.12 -19.08
CA ILE A 137 1.15 -11.40 -19.79
C ILE A 137 2.54 -11.99 -19.96
N MET A 138 2.70 -13.24 -19.54
CA MET A 138 3.98 -13.95 -19.53
C MET A 138 3.83 -15.37 -20.08
N GLU A 139 4.93 -15.90 -20.58
CA GLU A 139 5.11 -17.32 -20.82
C GLU A 139 6.14 -17.88 -19.83
N TYR A 140 5.84 -19.04 -19.25
CA TYR A 140 6.74 -19.74 -18.35
C TYR A 140 6.99 -21.16 -18.84
N GLY A 141 8.26 -21.53 -19.01
CA GLY A 141 8.67 -22.88 -19.35
C GLY A 141 10.14 -23.11 -19.08
N GLU A 142 10.49 -24.33 -18.66
CA GLU A 142 11.87 -24.75 -18.39
C GLU A 142 12.64 -23.80 -17.43
N GLY A 143 11.92 -23.20 -16.47
CA GLY A 143 12.48 -22.26 -15.49
C GLY A 143 12.70 -20.84 -16.01
N VAL A 144 12.32 -20.54 -17.25
CA VAL A 144 12.42 -19.21 -17.86
C VAL A 144 11.05 -18.53 -17.85
N VAL A 145 11.03 -17.24 -17.49
CA VAL A 145 9.86 -16.37 -17.65
C VAL A 145 10.14 -15.38 -18.78
N GLU A 146 9.30 -15.40 -19.81
CA GLU A 146 9.29 -14.40 -20.87
C GLU A 146 8.12 -13.45 -20.67
N VAL A 147 8.39 -12.14 -20.67
CA VAL A 147 7.37 -11.11 -20.54
C VAL A 147 6.91 -10.71 -21.93
N MET A 148 5.65 -11.00 -22.25
CA MET A 148 5.07 -10.73 -23.57
C MET A 148 4.53 -9.30 -23.66
N SER A 149 3.86 -8.85 -22.61
CA SER A 149 3.31 -7.49 -22.52
C SER A 149 3.11 -7.10 -21.06
N THR A 150 3.23 -5.80 -20.77
CA THR A 150 2.98 -5.24 -19.44
C THR A 150 2.30 -3.89 -19.56
N ALA A 151 1.33 -3.64 -18.69
CA ALA A 151 0.68 -2.36 -18.49
C ALA A 151 0.46 -2.13 -16.99
N GLY A 152 0.18 -0.90 -16.59
CA GLY A 152 -0.03 -0.58 -15.18
C GLY A 152 -0.26 0.89 -14.91
N ASP A 153 -0.54 1.19 -13.64
CA ASP A 153 -0.70 2.53 -13.11
C ASP A 153 -0.05 2.61 -11.72
N THR A 154 0.99 3.44 -11.60
CA THR A 154 1.78 3.58 -10.36
C THR A 154 1.05 4.36 -9.26
N GLN A 155 -0.16 4.88 -9.55
CA GLN A 155 -0.97 5.72 -8.69
C GLN A 155 -2.43 5.22 -8.65
N LEU A 156 -2.59 3.90 -8.64
CA LEU A 156 -3.87 3.20 -8.59
C LEU A 156 -3.78 2.02 -7.61
N GLY A 157 -4.68 1.91 -6.65
CA GLY A 157 -4.70 0.77 -5.74
C GLY A 157 -5.67 0.92 -4.58
N GLY A 158 -5.49 0.07 -3.56
CA GLY A 158 -6.34 0.04 -2.37
C GLY A 158 -6.44 1.38 -1.63
N THR A 159 -5.40 2.21 -1.66
CA THR A 159 -5.40 3.57 -1.06
C THR A 159 -6.48 4.46 -1.67
N ASP A 160 -6.72 4.35 -2.98
CA ASP A 160 -7.71 5.19 -3.67
C ASP A 160 -9.14 4.71 -3.34
N MET A 161 -9.31 3.40 -3.13
CA MET A 161 -10.56 2.82 -2.60
C MET A 161 -10.82 3.28 -1.16
N ASP A 162 -9.78 3.29 -0.32
CA ASP A 162 -9.89 3.77 1.07
C ASP A 162 -10.29 5.25 1.09
N ASN A 163 -9.68 6.08 0.25
CA ASN A 163 -10.01 7.50 0.15
C ASN A 163 -11.47 7.73 -0.26
N ALA A 164 -12.01 6.95 -1.20
CA ALA A 164 -13.42 7.05 -1.60
C ALA A 164 -14.38 6.76 -0.42
N ILE A 165 -14.03 5.80 0.44
CA ILE A 165 -14.79 5.50 1.66
C ILE A 165 -14.65 6.63 2.68
N ILE A 166 -13.43 7.12 2.91
CA ILE A 166 -13.15 8.23 3.83
C ILE A 166 -13.96 9.47 3.44
N ASP A 167 -13.92 9.87 2.16
CA ASP A 167 -14.66 11.02 1.66
C ASP A 167 -16.17 10.86 1.84
N TRP A 168 -16.69 9.65 1.63
CA TRP A 168 -18.10 9.34 1.87
C TRP A 168 -18.47 9.44 3.36
N VAL A 169 -17.65 8.87 4.26
CA VAL A 169 -17.89 8.91 5.71
C VAL A 169 -17.84 10.35 6.22
N VAL A 170 -16.77 11.09 5.89
CA VAL A 170 -16.59 12.50 6.32
C VAL A 170 -17.67 13.39 5.72
N GLY A 171 -18.03 13.19 4.45
CA GLY A 171 -19.10 13.93 3.79
C GLY A 171 -20.47 13.70 4.44
N ASN A 172 -20.79 12.47 4.82
CA ASN A 172 -22.02 12.17 5.56
C ASN A 172 -22.02 12.77 6.95
N PHE A 173 -20.89 12.68 7.66
CA PHE A 173 -20.73 13.28 8.99
C PHE A 173 -20.91 14.80 8.93
N GLN A 174 -20.27 15.49 7.98
CA GLN A 174 -20.40 16.93 7.80
C GLN A 174 -21.85 17.34 7.49
N LYS A 175 -22.56 16.58 6.65
CA LYS A 175 -23.99 16.85 6.36
C LYS A 175 -24.89 16.68 7.59
N LYS A 176 -24.60 15.70 8.43
CA LYS A 176 -25.40 15.38 9.61
C LYS A 176 -25.11 16.34 10.78
N GLU A 177 -23.83 16.59 11.06
CA GLU A 177 -23.38 17.28 12.26
C GLU A 177 -22.96 18.74 12.00
N GLY A 178 -22.72 19.12 10.74
CA GLY A 178 -22.23 20.45 10.37
C GLY A 178 -20.75 20.68 10.66
N ILE A 179 -19.97 19.62 10.92
CA ILE A 179 -18.56 19.69 11.31
C ILE A 179 -17.68 19.07 10.22
N ASP A 180 -16.63 19.79 9.81
CA ASP A 180 -15.61 19.26 8.92
C ASP A 180 -14.47 18.62 9.72
N LEU A 181 -14.26 17.31 9.54
CA LEU A 181 -13.18 16.57 10.20
C LEU A 181 -11.82 16.69 9.50
N LYS A 182 -11.76 17.24 8.28
CA LYS A 182 -10.51 17.26 7.47
C LYS A 182 -9.36 18.01 8.15
N GLY A 183 -9.67 18.96 9.03
CA GLY A 183 -8.67 19.69 9.81
C GLY A 183 -8.16 18.95 11.06
N ASP A 184 -8.81 17.86 11.47
CA ASP A 184 -8.42 17.08 12.64
C ASP A 184 -7.67 15.81 12.21
N SER A 185 -6.34 15.89 12.22
CA SER A 185 -5.45 14.78 11.84
C SER A 185 -5.72 13.50 12.64
N LYS A 186 -6.09 13.61 13.92
CA LYS A 186 -6.37 12.43 14.76
C LYS A 186 -7.69 11.78 14.36
N ALA A 187 -8.73 12.57 14.13
CA ALA A 187 -9.99 12.08 13.61
C ALA A 187 -9.82 11.42 12.24
N MET A 188 -9.07 12.06 11.33
CA MET A 188 -8.83 11.53 9.98
C MET A 188 -8.08 10.21 9.97
N ILE A 189 -7.09 10.00 10.85
CA ILE A 189 -6.41 8.70 10.97
C ILE A 189 -7.40 7.62 11.44
N ARG A 190 -8.24 7.93 12.43
CA ARG A 190 -9.26 6.99 12.92
C ARG A 190 -10.29 6.63 11.84
N VAL A 191 -10.73 7.61 11.05
CA VAL A 191 -11.64 7.40 9.91
C VAL A 191 -10.97 6.54 8.85
N LYS A 192 -9.69 6.80 8.54
CA LYS A 192 -8.91 6.00 7.59
C LYS A 192 -8.80 4.54 8.02
N ASP A 193 -8.38 4.28 9.26
CA ASP A 193 -8.23 2.90 9.76
C ASP A 193 -9.58 2.16 9.77
N ALA A 194 -10.67 2.83 10.16
CA ALA A 194 -12.01 2.23 10.16
C ALA A 194 -12.54 1.99 8.73
N GLY A 195 -12.28 2.91 7.80
CA GLY A 195 -12.64 2.76 6.39
C GLY A 195 -11.91 1.61 5.71
N GLU A 196 -10.59 1.49 5.91
CA GLU A 196 -9.79 0.37 5.40
C GLU A 196 -10.27 -0.97 5.98
N LYS A 197 -10.52 -1.01 7.29
CA LYS A 197 -11.07 -2.19 7.95
C LYS A 197 -12.44 -2.59 7.38
N ALA A 198 -13.35 -1.64 7.22
CA ALA A 198 -14.67 -1.88 6.65
C ALA A 198 -14.59 -2.41 5.20
N LYS A 199 -13.70 -1.84 4.38
CA LYS A 199 -13.42 -2.32 3.02
C LYS A 199 -13.00 -3.79 3.01
N ILE A 200 -12.08 -4.17 3.90
CA ILE A 200 -11.58 -5.54 4.00
C ILE A 200 -12.68 -6.50 4.46
N GLU A 201 -13.46 -6.14 5.48
CA GLU A 201 -14.57 -6.98 5.98
C GLU A 201 -15.61 -7.25 4.88
N LEU A 202 -15.99 -6.22 4.12
CA LEU A 202 -16.96 -6.32 3.03
C LEU A 202 -16.53 -7.20 1.85
N SER A 203 -15.26 -7.60 1.80
CA SER A 203 -14.79 -8.64 0.85
C SER A 203 -15.41 -10.01 1.14
N THR A 204 -15.95 -10.21 2.35
CA THR A 204 -16.59 -11.47 2.76
C THR A 204 -18.01 -11.28 3.30
N THR A 205 -18.36 -10.11 3.83
CA THR A 205 -19.70 -9.81 4.36
C THR A 205 -20.51 -8.89 3.44
N LEU A 206 -21.84 -8.83 3.64
CA LEU A 206 -22.73 -7.96 2.86
C LEU A 206 -22.85 -6.54 3.45
N SER A 207 -22.64 -6.38 4.75
CA SER A 207 -22.55 -5.08 5.41
C SER A 207 -21.58 -5.12 6.60
N THR A 208 -21.17 -3.94 7.06
CA THR A 208 -20.39 -3.71 8.27
C THR A 208 -20.72 -2.35 8.87
N GLN A 209 -20.38 -2.15 10.14
CA GLN A 209 -20.61 -0.91 10.87
C GLN A 209 -19.29 -0.15 11.07
N ILE A 210 -19.26 1.11 10.63
CA ILE A 210 -18.21 2.05 10.97
C ILE A 210 -18.67 2.79 12.22
N ASN A 211 -18.10 2.42 13.37
CA ASN A 211 -18.37 3.02 14.66
C ASN A 211 -17.11 3.67 15.25
N LEU A 212 -17.11 5.00 15.33
CA LEU A 212 -16.03 5.81 15.91
C LEU A 212 -16.60 6.69 17.01
N PRO A 213 -16.56 6.23 18.28
CA PRO A 213 -17.05 7.02 19.37
C PRO A 213 -16.10 8.18 19.70
N TYR A 214 -16.63 9.30 20.20
CA TYR A 214 -15.83 10.47 20.59
C TYR A 214 -14.89 10.91 19.46
N ILE A 215 -15.40 11.04 18.24
CA ILE A 215 -14.58 11.43 17.09
C ILE A 215 -14.18 12.90 17.17
N THR A 216 -15.08 13.74 17.67
CA THR A 216 -14.86 15.17 17.89
C THR A 216 -15.88 15.71 18.92
N GLN A 217 -15.93 17.02 19.13
CA GLN A 217 -16.91 17.68 20.00
C GLN A 217 -17.68 18.78 19.25
N LYS A 218 -18.93 18.98 19.67
CA LYS A 218 -19.80 20.09 19.24
C LYS A 218 -20.40 20.74 20.47
N ASP A 219 -20.16 22.04 20.65
CA ASP A 219 -20.66 22.79 21.82
C ASP A 219 -20.34 22.13 23.17
N GLY A 220 -19.14 21.53 23.26
CA GLY A 220 -18.67 20.79 24.45
C GLY A 220 -19.21 19.36 24.59
N ASN A 221 -20.14 18.93 23.74
CA ASN A 221 -20.68 17.57 23.75
C ASN A 221 -19.90 16.67 22.79
N PRO A 222 -19.58 15.42 23.19
CA PRO A 222 -18.93 14.48 22.30
C PRO A 222 -19.85 14.06 21.16
N VAL A 223 -19.27 13.91 19.97
CA VAL A 223 -19.96 13.46 18.76
C VAL A 223 -19.30 12.18 18.26
N HIS A 224 -20.09 11.31 17.62
CA HIS A 224 -19.71 9.96 17.19
C HIS A 224 -19.98 9.80 15.69
N ILE A 225 -19.23 8.92 15.01
CA ILE A 225 -19.65 8.39 13.71
C ILE A 225 -20.22 7.00 13.95
N GLU A 226 -21.45 6.79 13.54
CA GLU A 226 -22.10 5.49 13.46
C GLU A 226 -22.80 5.40 12.11
N VAL A 227 -22.25 4.59 11.20
CA VAL A 227 -22.79 4.43 9.86
C VAL A 227 -22.61 3.00 9.36
N GLU A 228 -23.68 2.44 8.81
CA GLU A 228 -23.62 1.16 8.12
C GLU A 228 -23.07 1.36 6.70
N LEU A 229 -22.07 0.56 6.33
CA LEU A 229 -21.57 0.45 4.97
C LEU A 229 -21.94 -0.92 4.42
N THR A 230 -22.70 -0.94 3.31
CA THR A 230 -23.04 -2.18 2.60
C THR A 230 -22.04 -2.45 1.47
N ARG A 231 -21.91 -3.72 1.05
CA ARG A 231 -21.07 -4.10 -0.09
C ARG A 231 -21.50 -3.38 -1.38
N ALA A 232 -22.80 -3.29 -1.63
CA ALA A 232 -23.33 -2.55 -2.78
C ALA A 232 -22.91 -1.06 -2.75
N LYS A 233 -22.89 -0.45 -1.57
CA LYS A 233 -22.42 0.93 -1.42
C LYS A 233 -20.91 1.03 -1.63
N LEU A 234 -20.13 0.10 -1.10
CA LEU A 234 -18.69 0.03 -1.35
C LEU A 234 -18.39 -0.07 -2.85
N GLU A 235 -19.02 -1.01 -3.56
CA GLU A 235 -18.88 -1.20 -5.01
C GLU A 235 -19.18 0.10 -5.77
N GLN A 236 -20.27 0.80 -5.41
CA GLN A 236 -20.59 2.10 -5.97
C GLN A 236 -19.47 3.15 -5.73
N LEU A 237 -18.88 3.18 -4.54
CA LEU A 237 -17.84 4.15 -4.18
C LEU A 237 -16.51 3.89 -4.92
N ILE A 238 -16.15 2.61 -5.13
CA ILE A 238 -14.88 2.22 -5.74
C ILE A 238 -14.96 2.01 -7.25
N GLU A 239 -16.16 1.99 -7.83
CA GLU A 239 -16.40 1.85 -9.27
C GLU A 239 -15.51 2.79 -10.13
N PRO A 240 -15.33 4.09 -9.78
CA PRO A 240 -14.42 4.95 -10.55
C PRO A 240 -12.96 4.49 -10.52
N THR A 241 -12.51 3.91 -9.41
CA THR A 241 -11.18 3.33 -9.27
C THR A 241 -11.05 2.06 -10.12
N LEU A 242 -12.07 1.19 -10.12
CA LEU A 242 -12.07 -0.04 -10.93
C LEU A 242 -12.10 0.25 -12.44
N ARG A 243 -12.85 1.28 -12.88
CA ARG A 243 -12.89 1.70 -14.29
C ARG A 243 -11.54 2.13 -14.85
N ARG A 244 -10.60 2.52 -14.01
CA ARG A 244 -9.22 2.85 -14.44
C ARG A 244 -8.45 1.60 -14.87
N LEU A 245 -8.88 0.40 -14.48
CA LEU A 245 -8.28 -0.87 -14.89
C LEU A 245 -8.62 -1.22 -16.35
N ASP A 246 -9.85 -0.93 -16.79
CA ASP A 246 -10.37 -1.31 -18.11
C ASP A 246 -9.45 -0.96 -19.31
N PRO A 247 -8.94 0.28 -19.46
CA PRO A 247 -8.08 0.60 -20.59
C PRO A 247 -6.72 -0.09 -20.54
N LEU A 248 -6.27 -0.54 -19.36
CA LEU A 248 -5.00 -1.24 -19.17
C LEU A 248 -5.12 -2.75 -19.44
N MET A 249 -6.34 -3.28 -19.43
CA MET A 249 -6.64 -4.69 -19.68
C MET A 249 -7.03 -5.00 -21.13
N LYS A 250 -7.18 -3.98 -21.98
CA LYS A 250 -7.49 -4.11 -23.42
C LYS A 250 -6.23 -4.20 -24.26
#